data_AF-A0A1L9BV28-F1
#
_entry.id   AF-A0A1L9BV28-F1
#
_cell.length_a   1.000
_cell.length_b   1.000
_cell.length_c   1.000
_cell.angle_alpha   90.00
_cell.angle_beta   90.00
_cell.angle_gamma   90.00
#
_symmetry.space_group_name_H-M   'P 1'
#
loop_
_entity.id
_entity.type
_entity.pdbx_description
1 polymer ?
#
loop_
_entity_poly.entity_id
_entity_poly.type
_entity_poly.pdbx_seq_one_letter_code
_entity_poly.pdbx_strand_id
1 'polypeptide(L)'
;MAYRNRIAAWLITLGLALRAKLGEPDPETLARAVVTIGESFDHDDPLAVELRRFAEMFPLTRRNPELLKTAGDALFRAVERSCWPARDPRADIEG
;
A
#
# COMPACT_ATOMS: atom_id res chain seq x y z
N MET A 1 -11.52 7.55 -15.67
CA MET A 1 -11.84 7.78 -14.25
C MET A 1 -10.98 6.92 -13.30
N ALA A 2 -10.73 5.63 -13.61
CA ALA A 2 -9.97 4.69 -12.76
C ALA A 2 -8.52 5.12 -12.39
N TYR A 3 -7.80 5.82 -13.28
CA TYR A 3 -6.38 6.17 -13.05
C TYR A 3 -6.18 7.18 -11.91
N ARG A 4 -7.07 8.17 -11.76
CA ARG A 4 -7.01 9.15 -10.67
C ARG A 4 -7.26 8.50 -9.30
N ASN A 5 -8.16 7.52 -9.26
CA ASN A 5 -8.48 6.79 -8.04
C ASN A 5 -7.29 5.92 -7.59
N ARG A 6 -6.60 5.27 -8.54
CA ARG A 6 -5.37 4.53 -8.26
C ARG A 6 -4.24 5.39 -7.70
N ILE A 7 -4.01 6.58 -8.24
CA ILE A 7 -3.00 7.51 -7.69
C ILE A 7 -3.34 7.91 -6.25
N ALA A 8 -4.60 8.26 -5.98
CA ALA A 8 -5.03 8.60 -4.63
C ALA A 8 -4.82 7.44 -3.66
N ALA A 9 -5.20 6.23 -4.08
CA ALA A 9 -5.04 5.00 -3.31
C ALA A 9 -3.57 4.69 -3.00
N TRP A 10 -2.66 4.87 -3.98
CA TRP A 10 -1.21 4.76 -3.76
C TRP A 10 -0.70 5.78 -2.74
N LEU A 11 -1.08 7.06 -2.87
CA LEU A 11 -0.60 8.11 -1.98
C LEU A 11 -1.07 7.91 -0.53
N ILE A 12 -2.33 7.49 -0.34
CA ILE A 12 -2.88 7.19 0.99
C ILE A 12 -2.13 5.99 1.61
N THR A 13 -1.95 4.93 0.83
CA THR A 13 -1.26 3.71 1.31
C THR A 13 0.23 3.96 1.58
N LEU A 14 0.87 4.81 0.77
CA LEU A 14 2.24 5.26 0.99
C LEU A 14 2.36 6.05 2.29
N GLY A 15 1.44 7.00 2.53
CA GLY A 15 1.40 7.77 3.78
C GLY A 15 1.25 6.88 5.02
N LEU A 16 0.39 5.87 4.94
CA LEU A 16 0.23 4.85 5.99
C LEU A 16 1.54 4.08 6.23
N ALA A 17 2.16 3.59 5.17
CA ALA A 17 3.40 2.82 5.25
C ALA A 17 4.54 3.64 5.89
N LEU A 18 4.68 4.91 5.50
CA LEU A 18 5.70 5.81 6.06
C LEU A 18 5.47 6.11 7.54
N ARG A 19 4.22 6.32 7.97
CA ARG A 19 3.90 6.50 9.39
C ARG A 19 4.21 5.25 10.21
N ALA A 20 3.83 4.08 9.70
CA ALA A 20 4.15 2.80 10.34
C ALA A 20 5.67 2.59 10.47
N LYS A 21 6.46 2.98 9.46
CA LYS A 21 7.94 2.99 9.52
C LYS A 21 8.53 3.93 10.57
N LEU A 22 7.84 5.00 10.90
CA LEU A 22 8.22 5.90 11.99
C LEU A 22 7.80 5.36 13.36
N GLY A 23 7.11 4.22 13.41
CA GLY A 23 6.54 3.65 14.63
C GLY A 23 5.26 4.37 15.08
N GLU A 24 4.63 5.14 14.20
CA GLU A 24 3.42 5.90 14.48
C GLU A 24 2.19 5.14 14.00
N PRO A 25 1.37 4.58 14.90
CA PRO A 25 0.13 3.94 14.51
C PRO A 25 -0.91 4.98 14.06
N ASP A 26 -1.52 4.77 12.90
CA ASP A 26 -2.53 5.67 12.34
C ASP A 26 -3.79 4.90 11.90
N PRO A 27 -4.75 4.68 12.82
CA PRO A 27 -5.97 3.93 12.54
C PRO A 27 -6.90 4.62 11.52
N GLU A 28 -6.91 5.96 11.49
CA GLU A 28 -7.77 6.72 10.56
C GLU A 28 -7.26 6.59 9.13
N THR A 29 -5.96 6.77 8.94
CA THR A 29 -5.32 6.57 7.63
C THR A 29 -5.44 5.11 7.19
N LEU A 30 -5.34 4.15 8.10
CA LEU A 30 -5.58 2.74 7.79
C LEU A 30 -7.00 2.49 7.26
N ALA A 31 -8.03 3.00 7.95
CA ALA A 31 -9.41 2.85 7.51
C ALA A 31 -9.63 3.46 6.11
N ARG A 32 -9.08 4.65 5.86
CA ARG A 32 -9.14 5.30 4.55
C ARG A 32 -8.41 4.51 3.47
N ALA A 33 -7.23 3.97 3.78
CA ALA A 33 -6.47 3.15 2.84
C ALA A 33 -7.27 1.92 2.42
N VAL A 34 -7.88 1.20 3.36
CA VAL A 34 -8.66 -0.02 3.09
C VAL A 34 -9.83 0.26 2.15
N VAL A 35 -10.59 1.33 2.42
CA VAL A 35 -11.71 1.74 1.56
C VAL A 35 -11.22 2.12 0.17
N THR A 36 -10.23 3.02 0.08
CA THR A 36 -9.77 3.56 -1.20
C THR A 36 -9.14 2.48 -2.09
N ILE A 37 -8.40 1.54 -1.50
CA ILE A 37 -7.81 0.42 -2.23
C ILE A 37 -8.88 -0.56 -2.69
N GLY A 38 -9.86 -0.90 -1.85
CA GLY A 38 -10.96 -1.78 -2.22
C GLY A 38 -11.83 -1.23 -3.36
N GLU A 39 -11.89 0.09 -3.53
CA GLU A 39 -12.58 0.75 -4.64
C GLU A 39 -11.72 0.88 -5.92
N SER A 40 -10.39 0.77 -5.80
CA SER A 40 -9.44 1.12 -6.87
C SER A 40 -8.67 -0.07 -7.46
N PHE A 41 -8.66 -1.20 -6.77
CA PHE A 41 -7.93 -2.41 -7.14
C PHE A 41 -8.80 -3.65 -6.95
N ASP A 42 -8.52 -4.67 -7.76
CA ASP A 42 -9.15 -5.98 -7.61
C ASP A 42 -8.73 -6.63 -6.29
N HIS A 43 -9.56 -7.53 -5.77
CA HIS A 43 -9.30 -8.20 -4.49
C HIS A 43 -7.99 -8.99 -4.46
N ASP A 44 -7.57 -9.50 -5.62
CA ASP A 44 -6.35 -10.29 -5.80
C ASP A 44 -5.14 -9.42 -6.18
N ASP A 45 -5.32 -8.10 -6.27
CA ASP A 45 -4.20 -7.19 -6.52
C ASP A 45 -3.17 -7.29 -5.38
N PRO A 46 -1.86 -7.41 -5.70
CA PRO A 46 -0.83 -7.55 -4.68
C PRO A 46 -0.84 -6.43 -3.63
N LEU A 47 -1.19 -5.19 -4.00
CA LEU A 47 -1.28 -4.09 -3.05
C LEU A 47 -2.50 -4.23 -2.13
N ALA A 48 -3.64 -4.68 -2.67
CA ALA A 48 -4.85 -4.94 -1.90
C ALA A 48 -4.64 -6.07 -0.87
N VAL A 49 -3.95 -7.14 -1.28
CA VAL A 49 -3.61 -8.27 -0.40
C VAL A 49 -2.67 -7.82 0.74
N GLU A 50 -1.62 -7.06 0.42
CA GLU A 50 -0.66 -6.60 1.44
C GLU A 50 -1.28 -5.58 2.40
N LEU A 51 -2.13 -4.68 1.92
CA LEU A 51 -2.86 -3.76 2.81
C LEU A 51 -3.83 -4.51 3.74
N ARG A 52 -4.52 -5.54 3.25
CA ARG A 52 -5.40 -6.36 4.09
C ARG A 52 -4.61 -7.08 5.18
N ARG A 53 -3.47 -7.69 4.83
CA ARG A 53 -2.56 -8.31 5.80
C ARG A 53 -2.07 -7.32 6.86
N PHE A 54 -1.70 -6.12 6.43
CA PHE A 54 -1.33 -5.04 7.35
C PHE A 54 -2.47 -4.71 8.31
N ALA A 55 -3.71 -4.56 7.81
CA ALA A 55 -4.89 -4.25 8.60
C ALA A 55 -5.21 -5.34 9.64
N GLU A 56 -5.13 -6.61 9.24
CA GLU A 56 -5.34 -7.78 10.12
C GLU A 56 -4.29 -7.82 11.26
N MET A 57 -3.04 -7.48 10.94
CA MET A 57 -1.93 -7.45 11.89
C MET A 57 -1.92 -6.21 12.78
N PHE A 58 -2.56 -5.11 12.36
CA PHE A 58 -2.48 -3.80 13.00
C PHE A 58 -2.80 -3.79 14.51
N PRO A 59 -3.82 -4.51 15.04
CA PRO A 59 -4.09 -4.54 16.47
C PRO A 59 -2.93 -5.10 17.31
N LEU A 60 -2.14 -6.00 16.73
CA LEU A 60 -0.95 -6.60 17.33
C LEU A 60 0.27 -5.69 17.15
N THR A 61 0.51 -5.21 15.93
CA THR A 61 1.69 -4.41 15.60
C THR A 61 1.66 -3.02 16.22
N ARG A 62 0.50 -2.39 16.38
CA ARG A 62 0.39 -1.05 17.00
C ARG A 62 0.91 -0.96 18.44
N ARG A 63 1.06 -2.11 19.12
CA ARG A 63 1.60 -2.21 20.49
C ARG A 63 3.10 -2.51 20.52
N ASN A 64 3.70 -2.82 19.37
CA ASN A 64 5.10 -3.15 19.21
C ASN A 64 5.70 -2.34 18.03
N PRO A 65 6.41 -1.23 18.32
CA PRO A 65 6.96 -0.36 17.29
C PRO A 65 7.82 -1.08 16.24
N GLU A 66 8.59 -2.10 16.62
CA GLU A 66 9.45 -2.83 15.67
C GLU A 66 8.64 -3.71 14.70
N LEU A 67 7.56 -4.33 15.19
CA LEU A 67 6.64 -5.04 14.32
C LEU A 67 5.85 -4.09 13.41
N LEU A 68 5.48 -2.91 13.92
CA LEU A 68 4.82 -1.88 13.13
C LEU A 68 5.73 -1.36 12.00
N LYS A 69 7.01 -1.12 12.31
CA LYS A 69 8.02 -0.73 11.31
C LYS A 69 8.15 -1.77 10.21
N THR A 70 8.30 -3.04 10.60
CA THR A 70 8.43 -4.16 9.64
C THR A 70 7.18 -4.30 8.76
N ALA A 71 5.99 -4.15 9.33
CA ALA A 71 4.74 -4.14 8.57
C ALA A 71 4.66 -2.92 7.62
N GLY A 72 5.12 -1.76 8.07
CA GLY A 72 5.25 -0.55 7.24
C GLY A 72 6.24 -0.71 6.09
N ASP A 73 7.36 -1.38 6.30
CA ASP A 73 8.33 -1.76 5.26
C ASP A 73 7.71 -2.68 4.20
N ALA A 74 7.02 -3.72 4.62
CA ALA A 74 6.34 -4.63 3.70
C ALA A 74 5.31 -3.89 2.82
N LEU A 75 4.49 -3.03 3.45
CA LEU A 75 3.48 -2.23 2.75
C LEU A 75 4.11 -1.21 1.79
N PHE A 76 5.20 -0.55 2.20
CA PHE A 76 5.95 0.37 1.34
C PHE A 76 6.45 -0.34 0.07
N ARG A 77 7.05 -1.52 0.22
CA ARG A 77 7.51 -2.33 -0.92
C ARG A 77 6.36 -2.76 -1.83
N ALA A 78 5.17 -3.02 -1.27
CA ALA A 78 3.99 -3.34 -2.06
C ALA A 78 3.54 -2.14 -2.92
N VAL A 79 3.54 -0.93 -2.36
CA VAL A 79 3.23 0.30 -3.11
C VAL A 79 4.26 0.52 -4.24
N GLU A 80 5.56 0.37 -3.96
CA GLU A 80 6.62 0.49 -4.98
C GLU A 80 6.42 -0.49 -6.15
N ARG A 81 6.05 -1.75 -5.87
CA ARG A 81 5.78 -2.75 -6.91
C ARG A 81 4.52 -2.43 -7.70
N SER A 82 3.49 -1.91 -7.03
CA SER A 82 2.20 -1.56 -7.66
C SER A 82 2.30 -0.30 -8.53
N CYS A 83 3.18 0.65 -8.19
CA CYS A 83 3.37 1.87 -8.97
C CYS A 83 4.29 1.69 -10.18
N TRP A 84 5.04 0.58 -10.27
CA TRP A 84 5.87 0.32 -11.45
C TRP A 84 4.96 0.08 -12.67
N PRO A 85 5.20 0.75 -13.81
CA PRO A 85 4.40 0.52 -15.00
C PRO A 85 4.48 -0.98 -15.36
N ALA A 86 3.33 -1.61 -15.60
CA ALA A 86 3.29 -2.97 -16.11
C ALA A 86 4.26 -3.05 -17.29
N ARG A 87 5.22 -4.00 -17.23
CA ARG A 87 6.25 -4.22 -18.26
C ARG A 87 5.71 -3.81 -19.62
N ASP A 88 6.19 -2.70 -20.16
CA ASP A 88 5.98 -2.41 -21.56
C ASP A 88 6.77 -3.47 -22.33
N PRO A 89 6.13 -4.37 -23.11
CA PRO A 89 6.87 -5.34 -23.90
C PRO A 89 7.64 -4.68 -25.07
N ARG A 90 7.66 -3.35 -25.19
CA ARG A 90 8.21 -2.63 -26.35
C ARG A 90 9.08 -1.42 -26.02
N ALA A 91 9.75 -1.39 -24.86
CA ALA A 91 10.78 -0.35 -24.63
C ALA A 91 11.98 -0.46 -25.61
N ASP A 92 12.10 -1.58 -26.34
CA ASP A 92 13.28 -1.92 -27.14
C ASP A 92 13.09 -1.85 -28.67
N ILE A 93 11.93 -1.42 -29.20
CA ILE A 93 11.61 -1.50 -30.67
C ILE A 93 11.38 -0.13 -31.34
N GLU A 94 11.86 0.97 -30.79
CA GLU A 94 11.97 2.22 -31.54
C GLU A 94 13.40 2.75 -31.41
N GLY A 95 14.25 2.26 -32.33
CA GLY A 95 15.52 2.87 -32.70
C GLY A 95 15.35 3.81 -33.89
#